data_AF-A0A3Q4N4L9-F1
#
_entry.id   AF-A0A3Q4N4L9-F1
#
_cell.length_a   1.000
_cell.length_b   1.000
_cell.length_c   1.000
_cell.angle_alpha   90.00
_cell.angle_beta   90.00
_cell.angle_gamma   90.00
#
_symmetry.space_group_name_H-M   'P 1'
#
loop_
_entity.id
_entity.type
_entity.pdbx_description
1 polymer ?
#
loop_
_entity_poly.entity_id
_entity_poly.type
_entity_poly.pdbx_seq_one_letter_code
_entity_poly.pdbx_strand_id
1 'polypeptide(L)' 'MGMWAVGLGAVGAALTGIFLANTDLCLTKAANATLQYLEDADLHSTTGDEKVIKAKSLWETNGAVIMAVRRPG' A
#
# COMPACT_ATOMS: atom_id res chain seq x y z
N MET A 1 -7.43 -41.90 -20.66
CA MET A 1 -7.80 -40.47 -20.55
C MET A 1 -8.33 -40.05 -19.19
N GLY A 2 -9.10 -40.87 -18.46
CA GLY A 2 -9.66 -40.48 -17.14
C GLY A 2 -8.63 -40.14 -16.05
N MET A 3 -7.54 -40.90 -15.92
CA MET A 3 -6.53 -40.68 -14.87
C MET A 3 -5.69 -39.39 -15.09
N TRP A 4 -5.46 -39.03 -16.35
CA TRP A 4 -4.79 -37.78 -16.74
C TRP A 4 -5.69 -36.56 -16.53
N ALA A 5 -7.00 -36.70 -16.76
CA ALA A 5 -7.97 -35.63 -16.52
C ALA A 5 -8.15 -35.33 -15.02
N VAL A 6 -8.17 -36.36 -14.17
CA VAL A 6 -8.24 -36.20 -12.70
C VAL A 6 -6.97 -35.54 -12.17
N GLY A 7 -5.79 -35.94 -12.65
CA GLY A 7 -4.52 -35.33 -12.27
C GLY A 7 -4.44 -33.84 -12.64
N LEU A 8 -4.79 -33.47 -13.87
CA LEU A 8 -4.81 -32.07 -14.32
C LEU A 8 -5.87 -31.24 -13.58
N GLY A 9 -7.05 -31.81 -13.32
CA GLY A 9 -8.10 -31.15 -12.55
C GLY A 9 -7.71 -30.89 -11.09
N ALA A 10 -7.07 -31.87 -10.44
CA ALA A 10 -6.60 -31.73 -9.06
C ALA A 10 -5.51 -30.66 -8.90
N VAL A 11 -4.58 -30.56 -9.86
CA VAL A 11 -3.55 -29.51 -9.87
C VAL A 11 -4.19 -28.13 -10.00
N GLY A 12 -5.18 -27.97 -10.90
CA GLY A 12 -5.91 -26.72 -11.04
C GLY A 12 -6.63 -26.30 -9.75
N ALA A 13 -7.35 -27.22 -9.13
CA ALA A 13 -8.06 -26.96 -7.87
C ALA A 13 -7.11 -26.57 -6.72
N ALA A 14 -5.95 -27.23 -6.62
CA ALA A 14 -4.94 -26.92 -5.61
C ALA A 14 -4.36 -25.50 -5.80
N LEU A 15 -4.04 -25.11 -7.04
CA LEU A 15 -3.53 -23.77 -7.34
C LEU A 15 -4.56 -22.69 -7.01
N THR A 16 -5.82 -22.89 -7.40
CA THR A 16 -6.90 -21.96 -7.08
C THR A 16 -7.12 -21.83 -5.56
N GLY A 17 -7.06 -22.95 -4.83
CA GLY A 17 -7.16 -22.95 -3.36
C GLY A 17 -6.02 -22.19 -2.68
N ILE A 18 -4.78 -22.35 -3.16
CA ILE A 18 -3.62 -21.60 -2.65
C ILE A 18 -3.76 -20.11 -2.93
N PHE A 19 -4.19 -19.72 -4.12
CA PHE A 19 -4.42 -18.30 -4.46
C PHE A 19 -5.54 -17.67 -3.61
N LEU A 20 -6.65 -18.38 -3.40
CA LEU A 20 -7.76 -17.92 -2.55
C LEU A 20 -7.38 -17.86 -1.06
N ALA A 21 -6.60 -18.82 -0.58
CA ALA A 21 -6.09 -18.80 0.79
C ALA A 21 -5.05 -17.70 1.02
N ASN A 22 -4.40 -17.22 -0.05
CA ASN A 22 -3.39 -16.18 0.00
C ASN A 22 -3.84 -14.95 -0.82
N THR A 23 -5.04 -14.44 -0.57
CA THR A 23 -5.57 -13.21 -1.19
C THR A 23 -4.63 -12.00 -1.03
N ASP A 24 -3.78 -12.00 -0.01
CA ASP A 24 -2.70 -11.02 0.20
C ASP A 24 -1.64 -11.01 -0.92
N LEU A 25 -1.50 -12.09 -1.70
CA LEU A 25 -0.58 -12.12 -2.85
C LEU A 25 -1.11 -11.31 -4.05
N CYS A 26 -2.42 -11.13 -4.14
CA CYS A 26 -3.06 -10.33 -5.19
C CYS A 26 -3.39 -8.90 -4.74
N LEU A 27 -3.24 -8.59 -3.45
CA LEU A 27 -3.39 -7.24 -2.93
C LEU A 27 -2.16 -6.42 -3.33
N THR A 28 -2.41 -5.25 -3.94
CA THR A 28 -1.36 -4.27 -4.22
C THR A 28 -0.70 -3.87 -2.91
N LYS A 29 0.56 -4.25 -2.73
CA LYS A 29 1.30 -3.86 -1.53
C LYS A 29 1.32 -2.34 -1.44
N ALA A 30 1.02 -1.86 -0.25
CA ALA A 30 1.19 -0.47 0.13
C ALA A 30 2.56 0.05 -0.32
N ALA A 31 2.57 1.03 -1.23
CA ALA A 31 3.80 1.68 -1.67
C ALA A 31 4.54 2.28 -0.47
N ASN A 32 5.85 2.06 -0.34
CA ASN A 32 6.62 2.71 0.72
C ASN A 32 6.53 4.24 0.58
N ALA A 33 6.37 4.94 1.71
CA ALA A 33 6.41 6.40 1.72
C ALA A 33 7.87 6.85 1.60
N THR A 34 8.35 6.98 0.36
CA THR A 34 9.70 7.49 0.07
C THR A 34 9.81 8.95 0.49
N LEU A 35 11.03 9.43 0.72
CA LEU A 35 11.26 10.85 1.03
C LEU A 35 10.73 11.78 -0.07
N GLN A 36 10.90 11.40 -1.34
CA GLN A 36 10.35 12.14 -2.48
C GLN A 36 8.82 12.21 -2.45
N TYR A 37 8.16 11.12 -2.07
CA TYR A 37 6.71 11.14 -1.92
C TYR A 37 6.26 12.02 -0.76
N LEU A 38 6.99 11.99 0.36
CA LEU A 38 6.68 12.78 1.55
C LEU A 38 6.97 14.28 1.35
N GLU A 39 8.04 14.65 0.65
CA GLU A 39 8.40 16.07 0.44
C GLU A 39 7.39 16.79 -0.45
N ASP A 40 6.81 16.07 -1.41
CA ASP A 40 5.84 16.61 -2.36
C ASP A 40 4.40 16.65 -1.85
N ALA A 41 4.13 16.04 -0.69
CA ALA A 41 2.80 15.97 -0.10
C ALA A 41 2.28 17.37 0.31
N ASP A 42 1.02 17.61 -0.01
CA ASP A 42 0.29 18.81 0.36
C ASP A 42 -0.38 18.60 1.73
N LEU A 43 0.01 19.43 2.70
CA LEU A 43 -0.49 19.39 4.07
C LEU A 43 -1.56 20.46 4.28
N HIS A 44 -2.69 20.06 4.86
CA HIS A 44 -3.78 20.95 5.23
C HIS A 44 -3.82 21.13 6.75
N SER A 45 -4.04 22.36 7.20
CA SER A 45 -4.22 22.64 8.62
C SER A 45 -5.59 22.16 9.09
N THR A 46 -5.64 21.46 10.23
CA THR A 46 -6.89 21.04 10.87
C THR A 46 -7.54 22.16 11.69
N THR A 47 -6.83 23.26 11.93
CA THR A 47 -7.27 24.38 12.78
C THR A 47 -8.11 25.41 12.01
N GLY A 48 -8.43 25.15 10.74
CA GLY A 48 -9.36 25.96 9.95
C GLY A 48 -8.72 27.00 9.02
N ASP A 49 -7.39 27.10 9.01
CA ASP A 49 -6.69 27.84 7.96
C ASP A 49 -6.68 26.98 6.68
N GLU A 50 -7.34 27.44 5.60
CA GLU A 50 -7.31 26.80 4.26
C GLU A 50 -5.92 26.88 3.58
N LYS A 51 -4.86 26.99 4.38
CA LYS A 51 -3.49 27.07 3.89
C LYS A 51 -3.00 25.66 3.56
N VAL A 52 -2.76 25.43 2.28
CA VAL A 52 -2.02 24.26 1.79
C VAL A 52 -0.54 24.55 1.91
N ILE A 53 0.18 23.67 2.59
CA ILE A 53 1.62 23.79 2.83
C ILE A 53 2.31 22.55 2.28
N LYS A 54 3.29 22.74 1.40
CA LYS A 54 4.18 21.65 0.96
C LYS A 54 4.97 21.13 2.15
N ALA A 55 4.94 19.82 2.36
CA ALA A 55 5.69 19.11 3.39
C ALA A 55 7.17 19.53 3.48
N LYS A 56 7.85 19.64 2.33
CA LYS A 56 9.24 20.10 2.23
C LYS A 56 9.52 21.40 2.96
N SER A 57 8.62 22.38 2.86
CA SER A 57 8.81 23.71 3.45
C SER A 57 8.87 23.68 4.97
N LEU A 58 8.19 22.72 5.61
CA LEU A 58 8.21 22.55 7.07
C LEU A 58 9.54 21.95 7.56
N TRP A 59 10.13 21.03 6.79
CA TRP A 59 11.47 20.52 7.06
C TRP A 59 12.53 21.61 6.94
N GLU A 60 12.51 22.38 5.85
CA GLU A 60 13.52 23.40 5.58
C GLU A 60 13.44 24.58 6.56
N THR A 61 12.22 24.98 6.94
CA THR A 61 12.01 26.15 7.81
C THR A 61 12.14 25.81 9.29
N ASN A 62 11.58 24.67 9.71
CA ASN A 62 11.40 24.35 11.13
C ASN A 62 12.10 23.05 11.56
N GLY A 63 12.75 22.32 10.64
CA GLY A 63 13.30 21.00 10.93
C GLY A 63 12.25 19.93 11.24
N ALA A 64 10.99 20.15 10.84
CA ALA A 64 9.86 19.35 11.29
C ALA A 64 9.78 17.98 10.61
N VAL A 65 9.87 16.88 11.36
CA VAL A 65 9.80 15.51 10.81
C VAL A 65 8.38 15.06 10.50
N ILE A 66 8.12 14.72 9.23
CA ILE A 66 6.82 14.22 8.76
C ILE A 66 6.86 12.69 8.71
N MET A 67 5.85 12.05 9.31
CA MET A 67 5.70 10.60 9.33
C MET A 67 4.32 10.22 8.79
N ALA A 68 4.28 9.38 7.76
CA ALA A 68 3.05 8.79 7.27
C ALA A 68 2.75 7.49 8.05
N VAL A 69 1.76 7.54 8.95
CA VAL A 69 1.30 6.37 9.71
C VAL A 69 0.07 5.78 9.04
N ARG A 70 0.11 4.48 8.77
CA ARG A 70 -1.04 3.71 8.29
C ARG A 70 -1.70 3.05 9.48
N ARG A 71 -3.03 3.09 9.54
CA ARG A 71 -3.77 2.29 10.51
C ARG A 71 -3.63 0.81 10.12
N PRO A 72 -3.26 -0.10 11.03
CA PRO A 72 -3.36 -1.53 10.77
C PRO A 72 -4.84 -1.92 10.70
N GLY A 73 -5.27 -2.55 9.60
CA GLY A 73 -6.65 -2.98 9.37
C GLY A 73 -7.05 -2.92 7.92
#